data_AF-A0A0Q5VVZ8-F1
#
_entry.id   AF-A0A0Q5VVZ8-F1
#
_cell.length_a   1.000
_cell.length_b   1.000
_cell.length_c   1.000
_cell.angle_alpha   90.00
_cell.angle_beta   90.00
_cell.angle_gamma   90.00
#
_symmetry.space_group_name_H-M   'P 1'
#
loop_
_entity.id
_entity.type
_entity.pdbx_description
1 polymer ?
#
loop_
_entity_poly.entity_id
_entity_poly.type
_entity_poly.pdbx_seq_one_letter_code
_entity_poly.pdbx_strand_id
1 'polypeptide(L)'
;MAQKKKEGALTAAEKRIVKGLLAQNWRNQDIQARVNEGRNGTVNGARISAVKTDTQQEAATPGEVEYWLKWKKAIDPQTGLNRYDHEHLIRAREATILAVQVFNSAGLKFKTEVFCMLANVAWTYLIHEHYTRQAVNIVKPDGKTMALSELCSRNDFPTSEGIKQNLRALKILRDEVEHKLLGKADIKWIGIFQACCLNFNKTICELFGEHLSLAAELSFALHFAKMNLEQASKLNQYELPGHIDAIDANVREGMTPDQINSIEFQFRVIYTLDAASKSHAHFQFVNPESQAGKEIHNVLAKKVAADELFPHKPSVVVSLVAAQAGVPFTSNDHIKAWKLFKVRPKNGAGQPGNTDKRYCIYHPAHKDYTYSDEWVARLLEETNDTDRLAAVRATKL
;
A
#
# COMPACT_ATOMS: atom_id res chain seq x y z
N MET A 1 -34.84 -24.78 -2.14
CA MET A 1 -34.72 -24.73 -0.66
C MET A 1 -33.39 -25.33 -0.25
N ALA A 2 -32.43 -24.51 0.16
CA ALA A 2 -31.15 -25.02 0.64
C ALA A 2 -31.38 -25.76 1.98
N GLN A 3 -31.12 -27.07 2.01
CA GLN A 3 -31.09 -27.82 3.27
C GLN A 3 -30.01 -27.17 4.15
N LYS A 4 -30.42 -26.40 5.17
CA LYS A 4 -29.54 -26.04 6.29
C LYS A 4 -28.99 -27.36 6.84
N LYS A 5 -27.70 -27.65 6.60
CA LYS A 5 -27.00 -28.72 7.31
C LYS A 5 -27.24 -28.46 8.80
N LYS A 6 -27.88 -29.40 9.50
CA LYS A 6 -28.05 -29.31 10.96
C LYS A 6 -26.66 -29.23 11.57
N GLU A 7 -26.28 -28.05 12.05
CA GLU A 7 -25.03 -27.84 12.76
C GLU A 7 -24.92 -28.89 13.88
N GLY A 8 -23.76 -29.57 13.97
CA GLY A 8 -23.52 -30.65 14.94
C GLY A 8 -23.97 -32.07 14.54
N ALA A 9 -24.39 -32.32 13.29
CA ALA A 9 -24.62 -33.68 12.77
C ALA A 9 -23.35 -34.32 12.16
N LEU A 10 -23.23 -35.65 12.24
CA LEU A 10 -22.23 -36.42 11.49
C LEU A 10 -22.66 -36.56 10.04
N THR A 11 -21.74 -36.29 9.11
CA THR A 11 -21.93 -36.62 7.69
C THR A 11 -21.91 -38.13 7.47
N ALA A 12 -22.39 -38.61 6.31
CA ALA A 12 -22.37 -40.04 5.98
C ALA A 12 -20.94 -40.62 6.01
N ALA A 13 -19.96 -39.90 5.48
CA ALA A 13 -18.55 -40.28 5.53
C ALA A 13 -18.02 -40.34 6.98
N GLU A 14 -18.36 -39.34 7.81
CA GLU A 14 -17.94 -39.34 9.22
C GLU A 14 -18.57 -40.50 10.00
N LYS A 15 -19.81 -40.89 9.71
CA LYS A 15 -20.42 -42.07 10.35
C LYS A 15 -19.66 -43.36 10.02
N ARG A 16 -19.22 -43.55 8.77
CA ARG A 16 -18.35 -44.68 8.38
C ARG A 16 -17.04 -44.68 9.16
N ILE A 17 -16.39 -43.53 9.27
CA ILE A 17 -15.14 -43.36 10.03
C ILE A 17 -15.35 -43.66 11.51
N VAL A 18 -16.40 -43.11 12.13
CA VAL A 18 -16.75 -43.39 13.53
C VAL A 18 -16.93 -44.89 13.75
N LYS A 19 -17.63 -45.57 12.85
CA LYS A 19 -17.83 -47.02 12.92
C LYS A 19 -16.52 -47.80 12.76
N GLY A 20 -15.63 -47.36 11.86
CA GLY A 20 -14.29 -47.93 11.69
C GLY A 20 -13.39 -47.74 12.92
N LEU A 21 -13.40 -46.57 13.55
CA LEU A 21 -12.67 -46.30 14.79
C LEU A 21 -13.19 -47.12 15.97
N LEU A 22 -14.51 -47.30 16.07
CA LEU A 22 -15.13 -48.19 17.06
C LEU A 22 -14.68 -49.65 16.87
N ALA A 23 -14.58 -50.12 15.61
CA ALA A 23 -14.07 -51.45 15.30
C ALA A 23 -12.58 -51.62 15.66
N GLN A 24 -11.82 -50.52 15.75
CA GLN A 24 -10.44 -50.47 16.24
C GLN A 24 -10.34 -50.21 17.76
N ASN A 25 -11.43 -50.40 18.52
CA ASN A 25 -11.49 -50.25 19.98
C ASN A 25 -11.22 -48.83 20.52
N TRP A 26 -11.44 -47.78 19.71
CA TRP A 26 -11.37 -46.40 20.22
C TRP A 26 -12.53 -46.11 21.19
N ARG A 27 -12.27 -45.34 22.24
CA ARG A 27 -13.31 -44.92 23.19
C ARG A 27 -14.20 -43.86 22.56
N ASN A 28 -15.50 -43.87 22.88
CA ASN A 28 -16.46 -42.88 22.36
C ASN A 28 -16.01 -41.43 22.58
N GLN A 29 -15.40 -41.13 23.74
CA GLN A 29 -14.89 -39.79 24.08
C GLN A 29 -13.73 -39.38 23.17
N ASP A 30 -12.79 -40.29 22.89
CA ASP A 30 -11.64 -40.00 22.00
C ASP A 30 -12.11 -39.75 20.55
N ILE A 31 -13.07 -40.57 20.09
CA ILE A 31 -13.67 -40.39 18.77
C ILE A 31 -14.40 -39.05 18.69
N GLN A 32 -15.20 -38.72 19.71
CA GLN A 32 -15.91 -37.45 19.76
C GLN A 32 -14.94 -36.26 19.70
N ALA A 33 -13.89 -36.28 20.53
CA ALA A 33 -12.86 -35.25 20.55
C ALA A 33 -12.22 -35.09 19.16
N ARG A 34 -11.79 -36.21 18.56
CA ARG A 34 -11.12 -36.22 17.25
C ARG A 34 -12.03 -35.73 16.10
N VAL A 35 -13.29 -36.12 16.12
CA VAL A 35 -14.27 -35.65 15.11
C VAL A 35 -14.49 -34.14 15.25
N ASN A 36 -14.53 -33.63 16.48
CA ASN A 36 -14.77 -32.22 16.80
C ASN A 36 -13.59 -31.29 16.50
N GLU A 37 -12.36 -31.80 16.35
CA GLU A 37 -11.22 -31.00 15.89
C GLU A 37 -11.55 -30.30 14.55
N GLY A 38 -11.50 -28.96 14.54
CA GLY A 38 -11.73 -28.12 13.36
C GLY A 38 -13.19 -27.96 12.93
N ARG A 39 -14.18 -28.30 13.78
CA ARG A 39 -15.60 -28.12 13.46
C ARG A 39 -16.16 -26.82 14.04
N ASN A 40 -16.90 -26.06 13.22
CA ASN A 40 -17.69 -24.93 13.70
C ASN A 40 -18.87 -25.38 14.59
N GLY A 41 -19.48 -26.52 14.26
CA GLY A 41 -20.57 -27.12 15.04
C GLY A 41 -20.16 -28.45 15.66
N THR A 42 -20.04 -28.49 16.99
CA THR A 42 -19.61 -29.67 17.73
C THR A 42 -20.65 -30.78 17.67
N VAL A 43 -20.17 -32.00 17.48
CA VAL A 43 -20.93 -33.24 17.61
C VAL A 43 -20.97 -33.66 19.08
N ASN A 44 -22.16 -34.00 19.57
CA ASN A 44 -22.33 -34.53 20.93
C ASN A 44 -22.05 -36.04 20.99
N GLY A 45 -21.73 -36.55 22.17
CA GLY A 45 -21.44 -37.97 22.38
C GLY A 45 -22.60 -38.90 22.00
N ALA A 46 -23.84 -38.41 22.07
CA ALA A 46 -25.03 -39.18 21.66
C ALA A 46 -25.00 -39.52 20.17
N ARG A 47 -24.40 -38.70 19.29
CA ARG A 47 -24.23 -39.06 17.87
C ARG A 47 -23.24 -40.21 17.67
N ILE A 48 -22.19 -40.28 18.46
CA ILE A 48 -21.23 -41.40 18.44
C ILE A 48 -21.91 -42.67 18.93
N SER A 49 -22.68 -42.58 20.02
CA SER A 49 -23.47 -43.70 20.55
C SER A 49 -24.50 -44.20 19.55
N ALA A 50 -25.18 -43.31 18.82
CA ALA A 50 -26.13 -43.70 17.79
C ALA A 50 -25.48 -44.51 16.66
N VAL A 51 -24.28 -44.10 16.20
CA VAL A 51 -23.51 -44.87 15.20
C VAL A 51 -23.05 -46.22 15.75
N LYS A 52 -22.68 -46.27 17.04
CA LYS A 52 -22.29 -47.51 17.71
C LYS A 52 -23.44 -48.54 17.67
N THR A 53 -24.66 -48.10 17.99
CA THR A 53 -25.86 -48.96 18.02
C THR A 53 -26.44 -49.29 16.65
N ASP A 54 -26.14 -48.49 15.61
CA ASP A 54 -26.62 -48.72 14.26
C ASP A 54 -25.88 -49.90 13.60
N THR A 55 -26.58 -51.03 13.44
CA THR A 55 -26.02 -52.26 12.84
C THR A 55 -25.93 -52.20 11.31
N GLN A 56 -26.66 -51.29 10.67
CA GLN A 56 -26.67 -51.12 9.22
C GLN A 56 -25.59 -50.14 8.74
N GLN A 57 -25.00 -49.36 9.66
CA GLN A 57 -23.91 -48.44 9.33
C GLN A 57 -22.65 -49.21 8.94
N GLU A 58 -22.28 -49.08 7.66
CA GLU A 58 -21.03 -49.61 7.12
C GLU A 58 -19.82 -48.96 7.81
N ALA A 59 -18.82 -49.77 8.14
CA ALA A 59 -17.55 -49.33 8.71
C ALA A 59 -16.56 -48.95 7.60
N ALA A 60 -15.83 -47.84 7.81
CA ALA A 60 -14.67 -47.55 7.00
C ALA A 60 -13.59 -48.63 7.18
N THR A 61 -12.89 -48.95 6.10
CA THR A 61 -11.75 -49.86 6.10
C THR A 61 -10.61 -49.31 6.97
N PRO A 62 -9.69 -50.16 7.45
CA PRO A 62 -8.52 -49.69 8.22
C PRO A 62 -7.70 -48.63 7.49
N GLY A 63 -7.53 -48.76 6.17
CA GLY A 63 -6.83 -47.77 5.34
C GLY A 63 -7.57 -46.44 5.24
N GLU A 64 -8.90 -46.44 5.08
CA GLU A 64 -9.71 -45.21 5.10
C GLU A 64 -9.63 -44.50 6.46
N VAL A 65 -9.65 -45.26 7.56
CA VAL A 65 -9.48 -44.70 8.91
C VAL A 65 -8.09 -44.09 9.09
N GLU A 66 -7.04 -44.78 8.66
CA GLU A 66 -5.67 -44.26 8.74
C GLU A 66 -5.50 -42.99 7.90
N TYR A 67 -6.03 -42.99 6.68
CA TYR A 67 -6.05 -41.81 5.82
C TYR A 67 -6.77 -40.65 6.50
N TRP A 68 -7.97 -40.88 7.06
CA TRP A 68 -8.72 -39.84 7.75
C TRP A 68 -7.98 -39.28 8.97
N LEU A 69 -7.28 -40.13 9.73
CA LEU A 69 -6.45 -39.68 10.85
C LEU A 69 -5.27 -38.81 10.37
N LYS A 70 -4.61 -39.19 9.27
CA LYS A 70 -3.56 -38.37 8.64
C LYS A 70 -4.11 -37.05 8.09
N TRP A 71 -5.31 -37.10 7.50
CA TRP A 71 -6.03 -35.94 6.99
C TRP A 71 -6.40 -34.97 8.12
N LYS A 72 -6.93 -35.46 9.25
CA LYS A 72 -7.25 -34.64 10.43
C LYS A 72 -6.02 -33.93 11.00
N LYS A 73 -4.90 -34.66 11.12
CA LYS A 73 -3.62 -34.09 11.59
C LYS A 73 -3.02 -33.02 10.65
N ALA A 74 -3.46 -33.00 9.39
CA ALA A 74 -2.96 -32.07 8.39
C ALA A 74 -3.75 -30.74 8.34
N ILE A 75 -4.73 -30.56 9.23
CA ILE A 75 -5.45 -29.30 9.39
C ILE A 75 -4.57 -28.34 10.19
N ASP A 76 -4.27 -27.21 9.59
CA ASP A 76 -3.56 -26.12 10.27
C ASP A 76 -4.49 -25.46 11.30
N PRO A 77 -4.08 -25.34 12.57
CA PRO A 77 -4.97 -24.84 13.63
C PRO A 77 -5.22 -23.33 13.56
N GLN A 78 -4.35 -22.57 12.90
CA GLN A 78 -4.47 -21.11 12.79
C GLN A 78 -5.43 -20.73 11.65
N THR A 79 -5.32 -21.42 10.53
CA THR A 79 -5.99 -21.11 9.27
C THR A 79 -7.11 -22.09 8.93
N GLY A 80 -7.21 -23.23 9.63
CA GLY A 80 -8.18 -24.28 9.29
C GLY A 80 -7.95 -24.93 7.92
N LEU A 81 -6.86 -24.61 7.21
CA LEU A 81 -6.55 -25.17 5.90
C LEU A 81 -6.05 -26.60 6.05
N ASN A 82 -6.36 -27.44 5.05
CA ASN A 82 -5.90 -28.82 4.99
C ASN A 82 -5.01 -28.97 3.76
N ARG A 83 -3.80 -29.52 3.92
CA ARG A 83 -2.85 -29.66 2.80
C ARG A 83 -3.35 -30.50 1.63
N TYR A 84 -4.32 -31.39 1.86
CA TYR A 84 -4.88 -32.25 0.82
C TYR A 84 -6.03 -31.57 0.06
N ASP A 85 -6.87 -30.80 0.77
CA ASP A 85 -8.08 -30.23 0.18
C ASP A 85 -7.91 -28.78 -0.26
N HIS A 86 -6.97 -28.06 0.36
CA HIS A 86 -6.82 -26.61 0.22
C HIS A 86 -5.44 -26.22 -0.30
N GLU A 87 -4.84 -27.08 -1.12
CA GLU A 87 -3.47 -26.90 -1.62
C GLU A 87 -3.28 -25.57 -2.37
N HIS A 88 -4.26 -25.15 -3.18
CA HIS A 88 -4.21 -23.85 -3.86
C HIS A 88 -4.13 -22.69 -2.86
N LEU A 89 -4.93 -22.68 -1.79
CA LEU A 89 -4.92 -21.59 -0.81
C LEU A 89 -3.62 -21.55 -0.02
N ILE A 90 -3.11 -22.71 0.38
CA ILE A 90 -1.82 -22.81 1.10
C ILE A 90 -0.71 -22.25 0.21
N ARG A 91 -0.59 -22.75 -1.02
CA ARG A 91 0.46 -22.32 -1.95
C ARG A 91 0.28 -20.86 -2.39
N ALA A 92 -0.95 -20.37 -2.52
CA ALA A 92 -1.21 -18.96 -2.83
C ALA A 92 -0.69 -18.05 -1.71
N ARG A 93 -0.97 -18.41 -0.45
CA ARG A 93 -0.49 -17.68 0.72
C ARG A 93 1.03 -17.71 0.81
N GLU A 94 1.64 -18.88 0.68
CA GLU A 94 3.10 -19.05 0.70
C GLU A 94 3.79 -18.26 -0.42
N ALA A 95 3.25 -18.29 -1.64
CA ALA A 95 3.79 -17.54 -2.76
C ALA A 95 3.76 -16.02 -2.50
N THR A 96 2.66 -15.50 -1.94
CA THR A 96 2.57 -14.08 -1.54
C THR A 96 3.59 -13.73 -0.45
N ILE A 97 3.70 -14.55 0.60
CA ILE A 97 4.67 -14.33 1.68
C ILE A 97 6.10 -14.32 1.12
N LEU A 98 6.43 -15.30 0.28
CA LEU A 98 7.76 -15.42 -0.32
C LEU A 98 8.07 -14.23 -1.24
N ALA A 99 7.09 -13.75 -2.02
CA ALA A 99 7.26 -12.57 -2.87
C ALA A 99 7.69 -11.36 -2.03
N VAL A 100 7.02 -11.13 -0.90
CA VAL A 100 7.33 -10.03 0.02
C VAL A 100 8.70 -10.21 0.69
N GLN A 101 9.04 -11.42 1.12
CA GLN A 101 10.33 -11.70 1.74
C GLN A 101 11.49 -11.47 0.78
N VAL A 102 11.38 -11.97 -0.46
CA VAL A 102 12.40 -11.78 -1.49
C VAL A 102 12.59 -10.30 -1.81
N PHE A 103 11.49 -9.56 -1.98
CA PHE A 103 11.57 -8.14 -2.28
C PHE A 103 12.23 -7.34 -1.14
N ASN A 104 11.97 -7.72 0.12
CA ASN A 104 12.57 -7.09 1.29
C ASN A 104 14.02 -7.50 1.58
N SER A 105 14.54 -8.56 0.93
CA SER A 105 15.90 -9.02 1.18
C SER A 105 16.94 -7.96 0.81
N ALA A 106 17.81 -7.56 1.73
CA ALA A 106 18.85 -6.56 1.45
C ALA A 106 19.93 -7.05 0.46
N GLY A 107 20.13 -8.37 0.36
CA GLY A 107 21.20 -8.96 -0.43
C GLY A 107 20.85 -9.30 -1.88
N LEU A 108 19.56 -9.32 -2.22
CA LEU A 108 19.10 -9.74 -3.56
C LEU A 108 18.97 -8.55 -4.50
N LYS A 109 19.30 -8.76 -5.78
CA LYS A 109 19.14 -7.77 -6.86
C LYS A 109 17.99 -8.12 -7.80
N PHE A 110 17.68 -9.41 -7.93
CA PHE A 110 16.63 -9.97 -8.78
C PHE A 110 15.28 -9.99 -8.02
N LYS A 111 14.82 -8.82 -7.57
CA LYS A 111 13.67 -8.69 -6.66
C LYS A 111 12.36 -8.52 -7.39
N THR A 112 12.31 -7.58 -8.32
CA THR A 112 11.11 -7.26 -9.10
C THR A 112 10.63 -8.47 -9.87
N GLU A 113 11.58 -9.23 -10.40
CA GLU A 113 11.32 -10.36 -11.28
C GLU A 113 10.71 -11.52 -10.50
N VAL A 114 11.33 -11.89 -9.39
CA VAL A 114 10.81 -12.91 -8.49
C VAL A 114 9.47 -12.49 -7.90
N PHE A 115 9.31 -11.22 -7.53
CA PHE A 115 8.04 -10.70 -7.04
C PHE A 115 6.93 -10.86 -8.08
N CYS A 116 7.14 -10.41 -9.32
CA CYS A 116 6.12 -10.47 -10.37
C CYS A 116 5.73 -11.92 -10.70
N MET A 117 6.70 -12.84 -10.74
CA MET A 117 6.43 -14.27 -10.94
C MET A 117 5.60 -14.87 -9.79
N LEU A 118 6.02 -14.67 -8.55
CA LEU A 118 5.33 -15.23 -7.38
C LEU A 118 3.95 -14.61 -7.16
N ALA A 119 3.79 -13.30 -7.35
CA ALA A 119 2.50 -12.63 -7.27
C ALA A 119 1.53 -13.18 -8.32
N ASN A 120 1.99 -13.39 -9.57
CA ASN A 120 1.17 -13.99 -10.62
C ASN A 120 0.73 -15.42 -10.26
N VAL A 121 1.61 -16.24 -9.70
CA VAL A 121 1.28 -17.59 -9.22
C VAL A 121 0.26 -17.54 -8.07
N ALA A 122 0.49 -16.66 -7.09
CA ALA A 122 -0.39 -16.52 -5.93
C ALA A 122 -1.82 -16.17 -6.35
N TRP A 123 -1.98 -15.15 -7.19
CA TRP A 123 -3.29 -14.73 -7.71
C TRP A 123 -3.94 -15.80 -8.59
N THR A 124 -3.15 -16.51 -9.40
CA THR A 124 -3.67 -17.63 -10.20
C THR A 124 -4.31 -18.69 -9.31
N TYR A 125 -3.60 -19.15 -8.27
CA TYR A 125 -4.12 -20.16 -7.35
C TYR A 125 -5.31 -19.67 -6.52
N LEU A 126 -5.30 -18.41 -6.06
CA LEU A 126 -6.43 -17.83 -5.34
C LEU A 126 -7.72 -17.87 -6.17
N ILE A 127 -7.63 -17.47 -7.44
CA ILE A 127 -8.78 -17.43 -8.34
C ILE A 127 -9.16 -18.83 -8.84
N HIS A 128 -8.19 -19.73 -9.04
CA HIS A 128 -8.48 -21.14 -9.35
C HIS A 128 -9.27 -21.81 -8.24
N GLU A 129 -8.90 -21.59 -6.98
CA GLU A 129 -9.66 -22.11 -5.84
C GLU A 129 -11.10 -21.55 -5.84
N HIS A 130 -11.25 -20.24 -6.04
CA HIS A 130 -12.56 -19.59 -6.07
C HIS A 130 -13.50 -20.22 -7.09
N TYR A 131 -13.04 -20.35 -8.34
CA TYR A 131 -13.84 -20.93 -9.41
C TYR A 131 -14.05 -22.44 -9.26
N THR A 132 -13.06 -23.16 -8.72
CA THR A 132 -13.19 -24.60 -8.43
C THR A 132 -14.30 -24.85 -7.41
N ARG A 133 -14.39 -24.06 -6.34
CA ARG A 133 -15.48 -24.16 -5.34
C ARG A 133 -16.86 -23.80 -5.91
N GLN A 134 -16.91 -22.99 -6.95
CA GLN A 134 -18.14 -22.65 -7.67
C GLN A 134 -18.46 -23.64 -8.81
N ALA A 135 -17.65 -24.69 -9.00
CA ALA A 135 -17.76 -25.63 -10.10
C ALA A 135 -17.74 -24.96 -11.49
N VAL A 136 -17.04 -23.83 -11.63
CA VAL A 136 -16.83 -23.15 -12.92
C VAL A 136 -15.69 -23.83 -13.66
N ASN A 137 -15.93 -24.24 -14.92
CA ASN A 137 -14.89 -24.88 -15.71
C ASN A 137 -13.84 -23.85 -16.16
N ILE A 138 -12.64 -23.98 -15.62
CA ILE A 138 -11.44 -23.19 -15.95
C ILE A 138 -10.38 -24.02 -16.67
N VAL A 139 -10.67 -25.27 -17.03
CA VAL A 139 -9.77 -26.15 -17.78
C VAL A 139 -10.02 -25.99 -19.27
N LYS A 140 -8.94 -25.72 -20.00
CA LYS A 140 -8.94 -25.55 -21.45
C LYS A 140 -8.93 -26.92 -22.16
N PRO A 141 -9.25 -26.95 -23.47
CA PRO A 141 -9.25 -28.20 -24.25
C PRO A 141 -7.89 -28.92 -24.27
N ASP A 142 -6.79 -28.21 -24.06
CA ASP A 142 -5.42 -28.77 -23.97
C ASP A 142 -5.10 -29.38 -22.59
N GLY A 143 -6.07 -29.43 -21.68
CA GLY A 143 -5.94 -29.93 -20.32
C GLY A 143 -5.31 -28.96 -19.33
N LYS A 144 -4.90 -27.75 -19.76
CA LYS A 144 -4.32 -26.73 -18.88
C LYS A 144 -5.41 -25.86 -18.26
N THR A 145 -5.19 -25.39 -17.04
CA THR A 145 -6.05 -24.36 -16.45
C THR A 145 -5.80 -23.01 -17.12
N MET A 146 -6.83 -22.15 -17.12
CA MET A 146 -6.74 -20.78 -17.63
C MET A 146 -5.66 -19.99 -16.88
N ALA A 147 -4.87 -19.22 -17.62
CA ALA A 147 -3.90 -18.30 -17.05
C ALA A 147 -4.59 -17.09 -16.39
N LEU A 148 -3.91 -16.41 -15.46
CA LEU A 148 -4.46 -15.23 -14.78
C LEU A 148 -4.98 -14.15 -15.75
N SER A 149 -4.28 -13.91 -16.86
CA SER A 149 -4.71 -12.95 -17.88
C SER A 149 -6.05 -13.30 -18.54
N GLU A 150 -6.28 -14.60 -18.76
CA GLU A 150 -7.53 -15.11 -19.31
C GLU A 150 -8.65 -14.93 -18.27
N LEU A 151 -8.35 -15.24 -17.00
CA LEU A 151 -9.29 -15.09 -15.88
C LEU A 151 -9.66 -13.61 -15.66
N CYS A 152 -8.71 -12.68 -15.66
CA CYS A 152 -8.96 -11.25 -15.47
C CYS A 152 -9.83 -10.63 -16.58
N SER A 153 -9.90 -11.28 -17.75
CA SER A 153 -10.75 -10.85 -18.87
C SER A 153 -12.19 -11.35 -18.75
N ARG A 154 -12.50 -12.19 -17.76
CA ARG A 154 -13.86 -12.67 -17.52
C ARG A 154 -14.71 -11.59 -16.85
N ASN A 155 -16.00 -11.62 -17.18
CA ASN A 155 -16.99 -10.72 -16.59
C ASN A 155 -17.30 -11.06 -15.12
N ASP A 156 -17.12 -12.33 -14.73
CA ASP A 156 -17.42 -12.85 -13.38
C ASP A 156 -16.18 -12.90 -12.46
N PHE A 157 -15.10 -12.22 -12.82
CA PHE A 157 -13.90 -12.18 -11.99
C PHE A 157 -14.20 -11.46 -10.66
N PRO A 158 -13.82 -12.02 -9.49
CA PRO A 158 -14.38 -11.65 -8.20
C PRO A 158 -13.74 -10.41 -7.57
N THR A 159 -13.29 -9.44 -8.37
CA THR A 159 -12.61 -8.23 -7.89
C THR A 159 -13.04 -7.00 -8.67
N SER A 160 -12.71 -5.81 -8.15
CA SER A 160 -12.90 -4.54 -8.85
C SER A 160 -12.03 -4.42 -10.11
N GLU A 161 -12.37 -3.47 -10.98
CA GLU A 161 -11.52 -3.15 -12.14
C GLU A 161 -10.16 -2.57 -11.73
N GLY A 162 -10.06 -1.84 -10.61
CA GLY A 162 -8.77 -1.34 -10.11
C GLY A 162 -7.80 -2.48 -9.79
N ILE A 163 -8.29 -3.55 -9.13
CA ILE A 163 -7.50 -4.76 -8.87
C ILE A 163 -7.12 -5.44 -10.19
N LYS A 164 -8.05 -5.60 -11.14
CA LYS A 164 -7.71 -6.18 -12.46
C LYS A 164 -6.64 -5.38 -13.19
N GLN A 165 -6.69 -4.05 -13.13
CA GLN A 165 -5.67 -3.19 -13.71
C GLN A 165 -4.31 -3.39 -13.05
N ASN A 166 -4.27 -3.51 -11.72
CA ASN A 166 -3.05 -3.84 -10.99
C ASN A 166 -2.46 -5.19 -11.44
N LEU A 167 -3.31 -6.22 -11.61
CA LEU A 167 -2.89 -7.54 -12.10
C LEU A 167 -2.40 -7.52 -13.56
N ARG A 168 -3.06 -6.73 -14.43
CA ARG A 168 -2.61 -6.51 -15.80
C ARG A 168 -1.24 -5.83 -15.84
N ALA A 169 -1.04 -4.81 -14.99
CA ALA A 169 0.26 -4.15 -14.84
C ALA A 169 1.35 -5.13 -14.39
N LEU A 170 1.07 -5.98 -13.39
CA LEU A 170 2.00 -7.02 -12.95
C LEU A 170 2.39 -8.01 -14.04
N LYS A 171 1.44 -8.38 -14.90
CA LYS A 171 1.74 -9.22 -16.06
C LYS A 171 2.69 -8.53 -17.03
N ILE A 172 2.40 -7.27 -17.39
CA ILE A 172 3.27 -6.49 -18.28
C ILE A 172 4.67 -6.42 -17.69
N LEU A 173 4.79 -6.09 -16.39
CA LEU A 173 6.06 -6.07 -15.69
C LEU A 173 6.75 -7.45 -15.73
N ARG A 174 6.03 -8.54 -15.43
CA ARG A 174 6.58 -9.91 -15.51
C ARG A 174 7.15 -10.24 -16.90
N ASP A 175 6.43 -9.89 -17.97
CA ASP A 175 6.87 -10.19 -19.32
C ASP A 175 8.08 -9.34 -19.72
N GLU A 176 8.11 -8.08 -19.30
CA GLU A 176 9.23 -7.16 -19.56
C GLU A 176 10.49 -7.52 -18.76
N VAL A 177 10.32 -7.88 -17.49
CA VAL A 177 11.44 -8.23 -16.60
C VAL A 177 12.10 -9.57 -17.00
N GLU A 178 11.35 -10.45 -17.66
CA GLU A 178 11.88 -11.71 -18.21
C GLU A 178 12.85 -11.46 -19.36
N HIS A 179 12.62 -10.39 -20.13
CA HIS A 179 13.36 -10.10 -21.36
C HIS A 179 14.35 -8.93 -21.23
N LYS A 180 14.27 -8.13 -20.17
CA LYS A 180 15.09 -6.92 -19.96
C LYS A 180 15.67 -6.88 -18.55
N LEU A 181 16.93 -6.45 -18.44
CA LEU A 181 17.57 -6.15 -17.15
C LEU A 181 17.15 -4.76 -16.69
N LEU A 182 16.39 -4.68 -15.59
CA LEU A 182 15.72 -3.43 -15.17
C LEU A 182 16.47 -2.63 -14.10
N GLY A 183 17.66 -3.07 -13.69
CA GLY A 183 18.51 -2.32 -12.76
C GLY A 183 17.79 -1.93 -11.46
N LYS A 184 17.73 -0.63 -11.14
CA LYS A 184 17.05 -0.06 -9.95
C LYS A 184 15.63 0.47 -10.25
N ALA A 185 14.96 -0.05 -11.28
CA ALA A 185 13.60 0.38 -11.64
C ALA A 185 12.52 -0.09 -10.66
N ASP A 186 12.86 -0.99 -9.73
CA ASP A 186 12.00 -1.50 -8.65
C ASP A 186 11.32 -0.40 -7.84
N ILE A 187 12.01 0.73 -7.63
CA ILE A 187 11.50 1.87 -6.89
C ILE A 187 10.32 2.56 -7.61
N LYS A 188 10.27 2.53 -8.95
CA LYS A 188 9.19 3.17 -9.73
C LYS A 188 7.86 2.42 -9.60
N TRP A 189 7.91 1.10 -9.48
CA TRP A 189 6.71 0.25 -9.43
C TRP A 189 6.37 -0.28 -8.04
N ILE A 190 7.06 0.19 -7.00
CA ILE A 190 6.84 -0.24 -5.62
C ILE A 190 5.38 -0.08 -5.18
N GLY A 191 4.71 1.01 -5.60
CA GLY A 191 3.30 1.23 -5.33
C GLY A 191 2.38 0.18 -5.97
N ILE A 192 2.74 -0.34 -7.15
CA ILE A 192 1.98 -1.41 -7.83
C ILE A 192 2.11 -2.71 -7.02
N PHE A 193 3.32 -3.02 -6.54
CA PHE A 193 3.58 -4.21 -5.71
C PHE A 193 2.89 -4.14 -4.35
N GLN A 194 2.88 -2.96 -3.73
CA GLN A 194 2.13 -2.69 -2.50
C GLN A 194 0.63 -2.91 -2.68
N ALA A 195 0.04 -2.28 -3.71
CA ALA A 195 -1.37 -2.45 -4.02
C ALA A 195 -1.70 -3.93 -4.25
N CYS A 196 -0.88 -4.66 -5.01
CA CYS A 196 -1.06 -6.10 -5.22
C CYS A 196 -1.14 -6.89 -3.91
N CYS A 197 -0.21 -6.66 -2.97
CA CYS A 197 -0.20 -7.36 -1.69
C CYS A 197 -1.45 -7.07 -0.86
N LEU A 198 -1.84 -5.79 -0.79
CA LEU A 198 -3.03 -5.35 -0.04
C LEU A 198 -4.31 -5.90 -0.65
N ASN A 199 -4.41 -5.84 -1.98
CA ASN A 199 -5.53 -6.41 -2.74
C ASN A 199 -5.62 -7.92 -2.53
N PHE A 200 -4.49 -8.64 -2.55
CA PHE A 200 -4.49 -10.09 -2.34
C PHE A 200 -5.04 -10.44 -0.96
N ASN A 201 -4.58 -9.74 0.09
CA ASN A 201 -5.05 -9.94 1.45
C ASN A 201 -6.55 -9.64 1.58
N LYS A 202 -7.00 -8.53 1.02
CA LYS A 202 -8.42 -8.15 1.00
C LYS A 202 -9.24 -9.25 0.32
N THR A 203 -8.85 -9.67 -0.88
CA THR A 203 -9.59 -10.67 -1.65
C THR A 203 -9.59 -12.06 -1.01
N ILE A 204 -8.48 -12.54 -0.43
CA ILE A 204 -8.48 -13.84 0.26
C ILE A 204 -9.40 -13.82 1.49
N CYS A 205 -9.42 -12.73 2.26
CA CYS A 205 -10.34 -12.56 3.38
C CYS A 205 -11.80 -12.53 2.93
N GLU A 206 -12.12 -11.74 1.89
CA GLU A 206 -13.48 -11.61 1.36
C GLU A 206 -14.02 -12.94 0.80
N LEU A 207 -13.16 -13.73 0.13
CA LEU A 207 -13.57 -14.96 -0.53
C LEU A 207 -13.58 -16.20 0.39
N PHE A 208 -12.67 -16.26 1.37
CA PHE A 208 -12.42 -17.49 2.13
C PHE A 208 -12.43 -17.28 3.65
N GLY A 209 -12.52 -16.03 4.13
CA GLY A 209 -12.67 -15.67 5.53
C GLY A 209 -11.41 -15.07 6.15
N GLU A 210 -11.63 -14.24 7.19
CA GLU A 210 -10.59 -13.44 7.86
C GLU A 210 -9.45 -14.26 8.48
N HIS A 211 -9.69 -15.53 8.82
CA HIS A 211 -8.68 -16.43 9.38
C HIS A 211 -7.55 -16.77 8.39
N LEU A 212 -7.73 -16.47 7.09
CA LEU A 212 -6.69 -16.62 6.07
C LEU A 212 -5.86 -15.35 5.85
N SER A 213 -6.15 -14.28 6.59
CA SER A 213 -5.42 -13.01 6.51
C SER A 213 -3.92 -13.22 6.59
N LEU A 214 -3.21 -12.41 5.80
CA LEU A 214 -1.77 -12.27 5.76
C LEU A 214 -1.34 -10.91 6.32
N ALA A 215 -2.22 -10.18 7.02
CA ALA A 215 -1.91 -8.82 7.49
C ALA A 215 -0.65 -8.75 8.36
N ALA A 216 -0.38 -9.78 9.17
CA ALA A 216 0.82 -9.84 10.01
C ALA A 216 2.09 -9.98 9.16
N GLU A 217 2.07 -10.88 8.18
CA GLU A 217 3.18 -11.16 7.27
C GLU A 217 3.40 -10.01 6.26
N LEU A 218 2.32 -9.35 5.84
CA LEU A 218 2.31 -8.22 4.90
C LEU A 218 2.59 -6.88 5.56
N SER A 219 2.59 -6.79 6.89
CA SER A 219 3.06 -5.58 7.61
C SER A 219 4.51 -5.21 7.22
N PHE A 220 5.31 -6.19 6.78
CA PHE A 220 6.63 -5.99 6.18
C PHE A 220 6.58 -5.49 4.73
N ALA A 221 5.52 -5.75 3.95
CA ALA A 221 5.35 -5.14 2.63
C ALA A 221 5.06 -3.62 2.75
N LEU A 222 4.36 -3.19 3.81
CA LEU A 222 4.15 -1.75 4.05
C LEU A 222 5.46 -1.01 4.43
N HIS A 223 6.48 -1.73 4.90
CA HIS A 223 7.81 -1.16 5.18
C HIS A 223 8.62 -0.80 3.94
N PHE A 224 8.18 -1.17 2.72
CA PHE A 224 8.77 -0.76 1.45
C PHE A 224 9.01 0.76 1.33
N ALA A 225 8.24 1.59 2.05
CA ALA A 225 8.34 3.04 1.99
C ALA A 225 9.37 3.65 2.96
N LYS A 226 9.70 2.97 4.08
CA LYS A 226 10.53 3.54 5.15
C LYS A 226 12.01 3.66 4.76
N MET A 227 12.52 2.74 3.94
CA MET A 227 13.92 2.76 3.45
C MET A 227 14.13 3.65 2.22
N ASN A 228 13.07 4.21 1.64
CA ASN A 228 13.13 4.80 0.31
C ASN A 228 13.07 6.35 0.28
N LEU A 229 12.91 7.06 1.40
CA LEU A 229 12.81 8.53 1.36
C LEU A 229 14.11 9.21 0.87
N GLU A 230 15.27 8.72 1.31
CA GLU A 230 16.58 9.16 0.83
C GLU A 230 16.95 8.60 -0.56
N GLN A 231 16.43 7.43 -0.94
CA GLN A 231 16.70 6.83 -2.24
C GLN A 231 15.80 7.40 -3.35
N ALA A 232 14.52 7.65 -3.06
CA ALA A 232 13.56 8.28 -3.97
C ALA A 232 13.92 9.73 -4.29
N SER A 233 14.42 10.49 -3.30
CA SER A 233 14.94 11.84 -3.53
C SER A 233 16.20 11.86 -4.41
N LYS A 234 17.06 10.84 -4.32
CA LYS A 234 18.20 10.65 -5.22
C LYS A 234 17.80 10.16 -6.60
N LEU A 235 16.73 9.37 -6.73
CA LEU A 235 16.26 8.88 -8.03
C LEU A 235 15.71 10.00 -8.93
N ASN A 236 15.06 11.00 -8.35
CA ASN A 236 14.67 12.21 -9.09
C ASN A 236 15.87 12.99 -9.66
N GLN A 237 17.12 12.67 -9.27
CA GLN A 237 18.34 13.28 -9.79
C GLN A 237 18.98 12.49 -10.94
N TYR A 238 18.58 11.25 -11.19
CA TYR A 238 19.11 10.42 -12.27
C TYR A 238 18.04 10.24 -13.35
N GLU A 239 18.35 10.63 -14.60
CA GLU A 239 17.53 10.25 -15.75
C GLU A 239 17.44 8.72 -15.83
N LEU A 240 16.22 8.20 -15.74
CA LEU A 240 15.97 6.78 -15.92
C LEU A 240 16.22 6.41 -17.39
N PRO A 241 16.80 5.24 -17.67
CA PRO A 241 16.89 4.72 -19.03
C PRO A 241 15.53 4.74 -19.75
N GLY A 242 15.46 5.28 -20.98
CA GLY A 242 14.19 5.46 -21.71
C GLY A 242 13.37 4.19 -21.96
N HIS A 243 13.98 3.00 -21.90
CA HIS A 243 13.24 1.73 -21.98
C HIS A 243 12.34 1.48 -20.75
N ILE A 244 12.67 2.04 -19.58
CA ILE A 244 11.85 1.94 -18.36
C ILE A 244 10.62 2.85 -18.46
N ASP A 245 10.76 4.02 -19.08
CA ASP A 245 9.62 4.92 -19.33
C ASP A 245 8.65 4.34 -20.35
N ALA A 246 9.15 3.63 -21.37
CA ALA A 246 8.30 2.89 -22.30
C ALA A 246 7.48 1.79 -21.60
N ILE A 247 8.04 1.09 -20.61
CA ILE A 247 7.31 0.09 -19.81
C ILE A 247 6.23 0.76 -18.96
N ASP A 248 6.55 1.88 -18.29
CA ASP A 248 5.56 2.63 -17.49
C ASP A 248 4.43 3.21 -18.35
N ALA A 249 4.74 3.64 -19.58
CA ALA A 249 3.73 4.06 -20.55
C ALA A 249 2.81 2.89 -20.96
N ASN A 250 3.39 1.71 -21.26
CA ASN A 250 2.63 0.49 -21.59
C ASN A 250 1.72 0.06 -20.44
N VAL A 251 2.22 0.09 -19.19
CA VAL A 251 1.42 -0.23 -18.00
C VAL A 251 0.19 0.67 -17.85
N ARG A 252 0.28 1.94 -18.29
CA ARG A 252 -0.78 2.95 -18.16
C ARG A 252 -1.60 3.14 -19.44
N GLU A 253 -1.27 2.42 -20.51
CA GLU A 253 -1.88 2.63 -21.81
C GLU A 253 -3.40 2.38 -21.73
N GLY A 254 -4.18 3.34 -22.24
CA GLY A 254 -5.65 3.26 -22.25
C GLY A 254 -6.33 3.47 -20.89
N MET A 255 -5.59 3.80 -19.82
CA MET A 255 -6.18 4.09 -18.51
C MET A 255 -6.61 5.55 -18.37
N THR A 256 -7.73 5.77 -17.69
CA THR A 256 -8.19 7.13 -17.31
C THR A 256 -7.38 7.67 -16.12
N PRO A 257 -7.37 9.01 -15.90
CA PRO A 257 -6.72 9.59 -14.72
C PRO A 257 -7.22 8.99 -13.39
N ASP A 258 -8.53 8.73 -13.27
CA ASP A 258 -9.11 8.15 -12.05
C ASP A 258 -8.62 6.72 -11.81
N GLN A 259 -8.48 5.93 -12.88
CA GLN A 259 -7.95 4.58 -12.82
C GLN A 259 -6.47 4.59 -12.40
N ILE A 260 -5.68 5.51 -12.95
CA ILE A 260 -4.26 5.69 -12.59
C ILE A 260 -4.11 6.15 -11.13
N ASN A 261 -5.09 6.89 -10.60
CA ASN A 261 -5.09 7.40 -9.23
C ASN A 261 -5.76 6.46 -8.22
N SER A 262 -6.28 5.32 -8.65
CA SER A 262 -6.88 4.32 -7.76
C SER A 262 -5.85 3.71 -6.82
N ILE A 263 -6.18 3.67 -5.52
CA ILE A 263 -5.35 3.00 -4.50
C ILE A 263 -5.25 1.49 -4.73
N GLU A 264 -6.26 0.90 -5.40
CA GLU A 264 -6.28 -0.51 -5.78
C GLU A 264 -5.39 -0.77 -7.00
N PHE A 265 -5.14 0.25 -7.83
CA PHE A 265 -4.18 0.15 -8.94
C PHE A 265 -2.74 0.34 -8.49
N GLN A 266 -2.45 1.41 -7.76
CA GLN A 266 -1.12 1.73 -7.26
C GLN A 266 -1.23 2.41 -5.90
N PHE A 267 -0.57 1.84 -4.90
CA PHE A 267 -0.48 2.42 -3.57
C PHE A 267 0.44 3.65 -3.61
N ARG A 268 -0.05 4.78 -3.07
CA ARG A 268 0.72 6.02 -2.99
C ARG A 268 0.67 6.53 -1.56
N VAL A 269 1.85 6.72 -0.97
CA VAL A 269 2.00 7.35 0.34
C VAL A 269 2.46 8.78 0.14
N ILE A 270 1.68 9.73 0.64
CA ILE A 270 2.06 11.13 0.72
C ILE A 270 2.57 11.36 2.15
N TYR A 271 3.83 11.75 2.29
CA TYR A 271 4.39 12.14 3.57
C TYR A 271 4.21 13.64 3.79
N THR A 272 3.60 14.00 4.90
CA THR A 272 3.66 15.35 5.45
C THR A 272 4.48 15.32 6.73
N LEU A 273 5.36 16.31 6.89
CA LEU A 273 6.07 16.53 8.13
C LEU A 273 5.22 17.48 8.96
N ASP A 274 4.64 16.96 10.04
CA ASP A 274 4.01 17.80 11.05
C ASP A 274 5.07 18.26 12.07
N ALA A 275 4.93 19.48 12.57
CA ALA A 275 5.78 20.03 13.62
C ALA A 275 5.39 19.44 14.98
N ALA A 276 5.48 18.12 15.12
CA ALA A 276 5.27 17.44 16.39
C ALA A 276 6.49 17.64 17.31
N SER A 277 6.24 17.85 18.61
CA SER A 277 7.31 17.83 19.62
C SER A 277 8.06 16.49 19.56
N LYS A 278 9.35 16.48 19.91
CA LYS A 278 10.25 15.31 19.78
C LYS A 278 9.73 14.01 20.42
N SER A 279 8.69 14.06 21.26
CA SER A 279 8.04 12.92 21.90
C SER A 279 6.83 12.34 21.14
N HIS A 280 6.34 12.97 20.06
CA HIS A 280 5.13 12.57 19.32
C HIS A 280 5.33 12.42 17.81
N ALA A 281 6.57 12.27 17.34
CA ALA A 281 6.86 11.97 15.94
C ALA A 281 6.45 10.52 15.59
N HIS A 282 5.15 10.29 15.37
CA HIS A 282 4.61 9.03 14.86
C HIS A 282 4.14 9.21 13.41
N PHE A 283 4.29 8.17 12.60
CA PHE A 283 3.72 8.15 11.25
C PHE A 283 2.21 8.02 11.34
N GLN A 284 1.48 9.00 10.81
CA GLN A 284 0.03 8.93 10.68
C GLN A 284 -0.34 8.60 9.23
N PHE A 285 -1.00 7.45 9.04
CA PHE A 285 -1.59 7.11 7.74
C PHE A 285 -2.99 7.72 7.67
N VAL A 286 -3.21 8.57 6.67
CA VAL A 286 -4.51 9.23 6.44
C VAL A 286 -5.08 8.72 5.13
N ASN A 287 -6.32 8.23 5.17
CA ASN A 287 -7.02 7.82 3.96
C ASN A 287 -7.30 9.06 3.08
N PRO A 288 -6.93 9.08 1.79
CA PRO A 288 -7.18 10.20 0.88
C PRO A 288 -8.65 10.65 0.83
N GLU A 289 -9.60 9.74 1.00
CA GLU A 289 -11.04 10.04 0.95
C GLU A 289 -11.59 10.61 2.26
N SER A 290 -10.84 10.48 3.36
CA SER A 290 -11.19 11.09 4.64
C SER A 290 -11.12 12.61 4.56
N GLN A 291 -11.86 13.31 5.42
CA GLN A 291 -11.83 14.77 5.49
C GLN A 291 -10.40 15.31 5.65
N ALA A 292 -9.63 14.73 6.58
CA ALA A 292 -8.22 15.04 6.80
C ALA A 292 -7.35 14.76 5.55
N GLY A 293 -7.63 13.68 4.82
CA GLY A 293 -6.91 13.32 3.60
C GLY A 293 -7.13 14.32 2.48
N LYS A 294 -8.38 14.77 2.28
CA LYS A 294 -8.74 15.80 1.31
C LYS A 294 -8.11 17.15 1.66
N GLU A 295 -8.08 17.52 2.93
CA GLU A 295 -7.43 18.75 3.40
C GLU A 295 -5.91 18.71 3.14
N ILE A 296 -5.23 17.62 3.51
CA ILE A 296 -3.80 17.43 3.23
C ILE A 296 -3.53 17.49 1.72
N HIS A 297 -4.34 16.82 0.91
CA HIS A 297 -4.19 16.83 -0.55
C HIS A 297 -4.36 18.24 -1.14
N ASN A 298 -5.37 19.00 -0.70
CA ASN A 298 -5.61 20.37 -1.15
C ASN A 298 -4.46 21.32 -0.79
N VAL A 299 -3.87 21.16 0.40
CA VAL A 299 -2.72 21.95 0.84
C VAL A 299 -1.47 21.66 0.01
N LEU A 300 -1.22 20.39 -0.33
CA LEU A 300 -0.06 19.99 -1.15
C LEU A 300 -0.24 20.25 -2.65
N ALA A 301 -1.47 20.18 -3.16
CA ALA A 301 -1.80 20.43 -4.56
C ALA A 301 -1.80 21.93 -4.90
N LYS A 302 -1.98 22.81 -3.91
CA LYS A 302 -1.72 24.25 -4.07
C LYS A 302 -0.22 24.49 -4.23
N LYS A 303 0.26 24.48 -5.47
CA LYS A 303 1.39 25.33 -5.86
C LYS A 303 0.90 26.77 -5.74
N VAL A 304 0.96 27.34 -4.54
CA VAL A 304 0.73 28.77 -4.34
C VAL A 304 1.75 29.48 -5.25
N ALA A 305 1.27 30.23 -6.23
CA ALA A 305 2.15 30.93 -7.16
C ALA A 305 3.09 31.83 -6.36
N ALA A 306 4.35 31.97 -6.80
CA ALA A 306 5.31 32.85 -6.11
C ALA A 306 4.76 34.27 -5.94
N ASP A 307 3.90 34.72 -6.86
CA ASP A 307 3.24 36.02 -6.83
C ASP A 307 2.17 36.15 -5.74
N GLU A 308 1.58 35.02 -5.30
CA GLU A 308 0.63 35.00 -4.17
C GLU A 308 1.37 35.00 -2.81
N LEU A 309 2.55 34.35 -2.72
CA LEU A 309 3.38 34.33 -1.50
C LEU A 309 4.25 35.58 -1.33
N PHE A 310 4.67 36.20 -2.43
CA PHE A 310 5.53 37.38 -2.45
C PHE A 310 4.90 38.47 -3.34
N PRO A 311 3.72 39.01 -2.96
CA PRO A 311 2.98 39.95 -3.82
C PRO A 311 3.61 41.35 -3.88
N HIS A 312 4.50 41.69 -2.95
CA HIS A 312 4.90 43.08 -2.76
C HIS A 312 6.20 43.45 -3.49
N LYS A 313 6.13 44.44 -4.37
CA LYS A 313 7.33 45.14 -4.88
C LYS A 313 7.93 46.04 -3.79
N PRO A 314 9.23 46.41 -3.87
CA PRO A 314 9.88 47.26 -2.87
C PRO A 314 9.10 48.54 -2.54
N SER A 315 8.53 49.20 -3.54
CA SER A 315 7.71 50.40 -3.36
C SER A 315 6.45 50.13 -2.55
N VAL A 316 5.79 48.98 -2.79
CA VAL A 316 4.60 48.56 -2.05
C VAL A 316 4.93 48.26 -0.59
N VAL A 317 6.06 47.57 -0.33
CA VAL A 317 6.53 47.33 1.05
C VAL A 317 6.73 48.65 1.79
N VAL A 318 7.40 49.63 1.16
CA VAL A 318 7.62 50.95 1.78
C VAL A 318 6.30 51.64 2.09
N SER A 319 5.33 51.62 1.17
CA SER A 319 4.00 52.20 1.38
C SER A 319 3.23 51.50 2.50
N LEU A 320 3.26 50.16 2.56
CA LEU A 320 2.56 49.39 3.59
C LEU A 320 3.15 49.64 4.98
N VAL A 321 4.47 49.67 5.09
CA VAL A 321 5.14 49.97 6.37
C VAL A 321 4.90 51.43 6.76
N ALA A 322 5.04 52.38 5.84
CA ALA A 322 4.83 53.80 6.15
C ALA A 322 3.38 54.13 6.53
N ALA A 323 2.39 53.39 6.02
CA ALA A 323 0.98 53.58 6.37
C ALA A 323 0.64 53.07 7.80
N GLN A 324 1.40 52.11 8.30
CA GLN A 324 1.13 51.45 9.58
C GLN A 324 2.12 51.84 10.68
N ALA A 325 3.33 52.28 10.32
CA ALA A 325 4.34 52.73 11.25
C ALA A 325 3.99 54.14 11.79
N GLY A 326 4.17 54.34 13.09
CA GLY A 326 4.05 55.67 13.73
C GLY A 326 5.19 56.65 13.39
N VAL A 327 6.09 56.27 12.47
CA VAL A 327 7.31 57.00 12.11
C VAL A 327 7.52 56.98 10.59
N PRO A 328 8.15 58.01 9.99
CA PRO A 328 8.43 58.00 8.55
C PRO A 328 9.34 56.84 8.16
N PHE A 329 8.86 55.96 7.29
CA PHE A 329 9.65 54.86 6.71
C PHE A 329 9.88 55.11 5.21
N THR A 330 11.15 55.20 4.80
CA THR A 330 11.53 55.59 3.43
C THR A 330 12.10 54.42 2.63
N SER A 331 12.24 54.60 1.31
CA SER A 331 12.95 53.64 0.47
C SER A 331 14.40 53.40 0.91
N ASN A 332 15.05 54.41 1.49
CA ASN A 332 16.40 54.26 2.03
C ASN A 332 16.43 53.35 3.27
N ASP A 333 15.41 53.45 4.13
CA ASP A 333 15.27 52.58 5.31
C ASP A 333 15.04 51.13 4.88
N HIS A 334 14.21 50.89 3.86
CA HIS A 334 14.03 49.55 3.28
C HIS A 334 15.33 48.98 2.71
N ILE A 335 16.13 49.80 2.00
CA ILE A 335 17.41 49.36 1.46
C ILE A 335 18.38 48.94 2.56
N LYS A 336 18.44 49.72 3.63
CA LYS A 336 19.28 49.42 4.78
C LYS A 336 18.80 48.20 5.54
N ALA A 337 17.48 48.02 5.67
CA ALA A 337 16.89 46.88 6.37
C ALA A 337 17.23 45.55 5.69
N TRP A 338 17.00 45.41 4.37
CA TRP A 338 17.31 44.14 3.71
C TRP A 338 18.82 43.84 3.72
N LYS A 339 19.69 44.86 3.79
CA LYS A 339 21.14 44.69 3.94
C LYS A 339 21.53 44.25 5.35
N LEU A 340 20.95 44.86 6.38
CA LEU A 340 21.17 44.49 7.78
C LEU A 340 20.79 43.03 8.03
N PHE A 341 19.60 42.65 7.57
CA PHE A 341 19.05 41.30 7.73
C PHE A 341 19.51 40.31 6.65
N LYS A 342 20.35 40.74 5.69
CA LYS A 342 20.87 39.93 4.58
C LYS A 342 19.78 39.17 3.80
N VAL A 343 18.62 39.80 3.64
CA VAL A 343 17.42 39.20 3.02
C VAL A 343 17.63 38.91 1.53
N ARG A 344 18.48 39.67 0.85
CA ARG A 344 18.81 39.45 -0.56
C ARG A 344 20.22 39.92 -0.91
N PRO A 345 20.78 39.45 -2.05
CA PRO A 345 22.04 39.95 -2.57
C PRO A 345 21.92 41.37 -3.14
N LYS A 346 23.08 42.01 -3.35
CA LYS A 346 23.16 43.28 -4.07
C LYS A 346 22.71 43.11 -5.52
N ASN A 347 22.19 44.18 -6.11
CA ASN A 347 21.88 44.23 -7.53
C ASN A 347 23.12 43.89 -8.35
N GLY A 348 22.97 43.00 -9.34
CA GLY A 348 24.09 42.54 -10.18
C GLY A 348 25.00 41.48 -9.56
N ALA A 349 24.64 40.92 -8.39
CA ALA A 349 25.37 39.76 -7.86
C ALA A 349 25.30 38.57 -8.82
N GLY A 350 26.39 37.78 -8.91
CA GLY A 350 26.44 36.60 -9.79
C GLY A 350 25.41 35.51 -9.45
N GLN A 351 24.84 35.54 -8.23
CA GLN A 351 23.76 34.66 -7.80
C GLN A 351 22.63 35.48 -7.17
N PRO A 352 21.76 36.12 -7.98
CA PRO A 352 20.70 36.99 -7.48
C PRO A 352 19.58 36.23 -6.74
N GLY A 353 19.44 34.92 -6.98
CA GLY A 353 18.47 34.05 -6.31
C GLY A 353 18.84 33.63 -4.88
N ASN A 354 19.98 34.07 -4.34
CA ASN A 354 20.38 33.75 -2.96
C ASN A 354 19.68 34.68 -1.94
N THR A 355 18.37 34.57 -1.87
CA THR A 355 17.51 35.35 -0.96
C THR A 355 17.11 34.54 0.27
N ASP A 356 16.76 35.22 1.36
CA ASP A 356 16.01 34.61 2.45
C ASP A 356 14.59 34.36 1.98
N LYS A 357 14.28 33.09 1.71
CA LYS A 357 13.00 32.63 1.16
C LYS A 357 11.82 32.84 2.12
N ARG A 358 12.05 33.25 3.37
CA ARG A 358 10.94 33.69 4.25
C ARG A 358 10.44 35.09 3.90
N TYR A 359 11.27 35.92 3.28
CA TYR A 359 11.01 37.35 3.14
C TYR A 359 11.07 37.85 1.71
N CYS A 360 11.84 37.19 0.83
CA CYS A 360 12.10 37.69 -0.51
C CYS A 360 12.35 36.57 -1.51
N ILE A 361 11.89 36.77 -2.74
CA ILE A 361 12.22 35.93 -3.90
C ILE A 361 12.74 36.80 -5.05
N TYR A 362 13.62 36.23 -5.87
CA TYR A 362 14.10 36.82 -7.11
C TYR A 362 13.36 36.20 -8.30
N HIS A 363 12.89 37.04 -9.21
CA HIS A 363 12.21 36.61 -10.44
C HIS A 363 13.18 36.69 -11.62
N PRO A 364 13.68 35.56 -12.17
CA PRO A 364 14.62 35.58 -13.29
C PRO A 364 14.05 36.22 -14.56
N ALA A 365 12.74 36.08 -14.78
CA ALA A 365 12.05 36.62 -15.95
C ALA A 365 12.04 38.16 -15.99
N HIS A 366 11.89 38.80 -14.83
CA HIS A 366 11.76 40.26 -14.71
C HIS A 366 12.98 40.93 -14.08
N LYS A 367 13.96 40.13 -13.63
CA LYS A 367 15.19 40.56 -12.97
C LYS A 367 14.96 41.44 -11.73
N ASP A 368 13.82 41.27 -11.06
CA ASP A 368 13.43 42.00 -9.86
C ASP A 368 13.18 41.07 -8.67
N TYR A 369 12.88 41.69 -7.53
CA TYR A 369 12.66 40.98 -6.28
C TYR A 369 11.29 41.38 -5.73
N THR A 370 10.55 40.41 -5.23
CA THR A 370 9.31 40.64 -4.49
C THR A 370 9.41 40.10 -3.08
N TYR A 371 8.51 40.57 -2.20
CA TYR A 371 8.55 40.35 -0.76
C TYR A 371 7.21 39.84 -0.26
N SER A 372 7.26 39.09 0.85
CA SER A 372 6.09 38.52 1.50
C SER A 372 5.48 39.47 2.55
N ASP A 373 4.30 39.11 3.06
CA ASP A 373 3.66 39.82 4.17
C ASP A 373 4.49 39.72 5.47
N GLU A 374 5.18 38.60 5.70
CA GLU A 374 6.07 38.43 6.86
C GLU A 374 7.22 39.43 6.85
N TRP A 375 7.69 39.84 5.67
CA TRP A 375 8.71 40.88 5.57
C TRP A 375 8.17 42.25 5.99
N VAL A 376 6.92 42.56 5.62
CA VAL A 376 6.24 43.80 6.04
C VAL A 376 6.06 43.80 7.56
N ALA A 377 5.56 42.70 8.13
CA ALA A 377 5.38 42.54 9.57
C ALA A 377 6.71 42.69 10.33
N ARG A 378 7.79 42.09 9.82
CA ARG A 378 9.12 42.23 10.42
C ARG A 378 9.58 43.68 10.42
N LEU A 379 9.41 44.41 9.30
CA LEU A 379 9.78 45.82 9.24
C LEU A 379 8.95 46.67 10.21
N LEU A 380 7.67 46.34 10.41
CA LEU A 380 6.81 47.03 11.38
C LEU A 380 7.31 46.85 12.81
N GLU A 381 7.73 45.63 13.19
CA GLU A 381 8.39 45.37 14.48
C GLU A 381 9.64 46.23 14.67
N GLU A 382 10.47 46.35 13.63
CA GLU A 382 11.70 47.16 13.68
C GLU A 382 11.39 48.67 13.73
N THR A 383 10.29 49.13 13.14
CA THR A 383 9.88 50.55 13.19
C THR A 383 9.21 50.96 14.50
N ASN A 384 8.62 50.01 15.22
CA ASN A 384 7.95 50.26 16.51
C ASN A 384 8.94 50.37 17.69
N ASP A 385 10.18 49.92 17.50
CA ASP A 385 11.25 49.99 18.49
C ASP A 385 12.31 51.01 18.02
N THR A 386 12.46 52.10 18.78
CA THR A 386 13.32 53.23 18.45
C THR A 386 14.79 52.83 18.28
N ASP A 387 15.29 51.90 19.11
CA ASP A 387 16.68 51.47 19.09
C ASP A 387 16.95 50.56 17.88
N ARG A 388 15.97 49.71 17.55
CA ARG A 388 16.02 48.85 16.36
C ARG A 388 15.97 49.64 15.06
N LEU A 389 15.08 50.63 14.98
CA LEU A 389 15.01 51.52 13.82
C LEU A 389 16.30 52.32 13.66
N ALA A 390 16.92 52.76 14.76
CA ALA A 390 18.21 53.41 14.72
C ALA A 390 19.31 52.48 14.17
N ALA A 391 19.32 51.20 14.56
CA ALA A 391 20.24 50.20 14.02
C ALA A 391 20.06 49.98 12.51
N VAL A 392 18.81 49.92 12.04
CA VAL A 392 18.50 49.88 10.60
C VAL A 392 19.07 51.13 9.91
N ARG A 393 18.81 52.33 10.44
CA ARG A 393 19.27 53.60 9.85
C ARG A 393 20.78 53.79 9.87
N ALA A 394 21.47 53.21 10.85
CA ALA A 394 22.93 53.24 10.97
C ALA A 394 23.64 52.29 9.98
N THR A 395 22.90 51.37 9.35
CA THR A 395 23.48 50.42 8.39
C THR A 395 24.04 51.14 7.16
N LYS A 396 25.30 50.86 6.82
CA LYS A 396 25.98 51.42 5.65
C LYS A 396 25.44 50.81 4.35
N LEU A 397 25.28 51.66 3.33
CA LEU A 397 24.84 51.25 1.99
C LEU A 397 25.97 50.58 1.20
#